data_AF-A0A818CX00-F1
#
_entry.id   AF-A0A818CX00-F1
#
_cell.length_a   1.000
_cell.length_b   1.000
_cell.length_c   1.000
_cell.angle_alpha   90.00
_cell.angle_beta   90.00
_cell.angle_gamma   90.00
#
_symmetry.space_group_name_H-M   'P 1'
#
loop_
_entity.id
_entity.type
_entity.pdbx_description
1 polymer ?
#
loop_
_entity_poly.entity_id
_entity_poly.type
_entity_poly.pdbx_seq_one_letter_code
_entity_poly.pdbx_strand_id
1 'polypeptide(L)'
;MSSISELISSITIYLGVPILMCGTFGNLLNIRLLWRTRQNPCAFIFLAISFINCIVLFFRLFIRILSVGFHLDLSSKNLIWCKASAFFGQASFLISLTCTCLASIDRFLVSCRQEKYRKLSRLSIAIWAVILTFIFWLALFIPFVTNAQIVQNAFTGLFSCIYVGNQAFVNYQTYFAFPVYYGLLPSTILTITGLLTYRNTNKLQTGRQRKLVQRQLTKMMLIQIPIILFST
;
A
#
# COMPACT_ATOMS: atom_id res chain seq x y z
N MET A 1 30.25 -3.20 -13.66
CA MET A 1 29.26 -2.72 -12.66
C MET A 1 28.64 -1.38 -13.05
N SER A 2 29.35 -0.48 -13.75
CA SER A 2 28.84 0.83 -14.24
C SER A 2 27.61 0.74 -15.14
N SER A 3 27.60 -0.18 -16.11
CA SER A 3 26.49 -0.31 -17.07
C SER A 3 25.15 -0.71 -16.44
N ILE A 4 25.18 -1.47 -15.33
CA ILE A 4 23.95 -1.91 -14.62
C ILE A 4 23.39 -0.78 -13.77
N SER A 5 24.24 -0.02 -13.08
CA SER A 5 23.80 1.15 -12.30
C SER A 5 23.21 2.25 -13.18
N GLU A 6 23.80 2.48 -14.36
CA GLU A 6 23.28 3.44 -15.34
C GLU A 6 21.92 3.00 -15.91
N LEU A 7 21.76 1.70 -16.16
CA LEU A 7 20.49 1.12 -16.60
C LEU A 7 19.40 1.29 -15.53
N ILE A 8 19.71 0.99 -14.27
CA ILE A 8 18.76 1.12 -13.14
C ILE A 8 18.36 2.58 -12.92
N SER A 9 19.31 3.52 -13.01
CA SER A 9 19.03 4.96 -12.90
C SER A 9 18.08 5.42 -14.01
N SER A 10 18.39 5.07 -15.26
CA SER A 10 17.56 5.41 -16.42
C SER A 10 16.14 4.85 -16.28
N ILE A 11 16.00 3.56 -15.94
CA ILE A 11 14.69 2.94 -15.71
C ILE A 11 13.93 3.64 -14.57
N THR A 12 14.61 3.97 -13.47
CA THR A 12 13.98 4.61 -12.31
C THR A 12 13.45 6.00 -12.66
N ILE A 13 14.15 6.77 -13.51
CA ILE A 13 13.67 8.08 -13.96
C ILE A 13 12.52 7.91 -14.95
N TYR A 14 12.73 7.15 -16.03
CA TYR A 14 11.76 7.04 -17.13
C TYR A 14 10.45 6.36 -16.73
N LEU A 15 10.48 5.41 -15.79
CA LEU A 15 9.24 4.81 -15.25
C LEU A 15 8.76 5.50 -13.98
N GLY A 16 9.67 5.87 -13.08
CA GLY A 16 9.30 6.40 -11.77
C GLY A 16 8.63 7.76 -11.84
N VAL A 17 9.12 8.68 -12.69
CA VAL A 17 8.54 10.04 -12.78
C VAL A 17 7.11 10.00 -13.34
N PRO A 18 6.80 9.30 -14.44
CA PRO A 18 5.41 9.15 -14.89
C PRO A 18 4.50 8.50 -13.85
N ILE A 19 4.96 7.44 -13.16
CA ILE A 19 4.17 6.78 -12.11
C ILE A 19 3.88 7.75 -10.95
N LEU A 20 4.85 8.58 -10.56
CA LEU A 20 4.67 9.59 -9.52
C LEU A 20 3.63 10.64 -9.95
N MET A 21 3.74 11.16 -11.17
CA MET A 21 2.81 12.17 -11.71
C MET A 21 1.38 11.62 -11.86
N CYS A 22 1.22 10.50 -12.57
CA CYS A 22 -0.09 9.87 -12.76
C CYS A 22 -0.67 9.37 -11.43
N GLY A 23 0.16 8.81 -10.56
CA GLY A 23 -0.26 8.29 -9.26
C GLY A 23 -0.74 9.38 -8.31
N THR A 24 0.00 10.49 -8.18
CA THR A 24 -0.41 11.62 -7.34
C THR A 24 -1.69 12.27 -7.87
N PHE A 25 -1.74 12.54 -9.18
CA PHE A 25 -2.94 13.11 -9.80
C PHE A 25 -4.16 12.20 -9.65
N GLY A 26 -4.02 10.89 -9.90
CA GLY A 26 -5.09 9.91 -9.74
C GLY A 26 -5.62 9.82 -8.30
N ASN A 27 -4.72 9.82 -7.30
CA ASN A 27 -5.13 9.81 -5.89
C ASN A 27 -5.83 11.12 -5.48
N LEU A 28 -5.39 12.28 -5.97
CA LEU A 28 -6.05 13.57 -5.71
C LEU A 28 -7.46 13.61 -6.30
N LEU A 29 -7.64 13.11 -7.52
CA LEU A 29 -8.97 12.98 -8.14
C LEU A 29 -9.87 12.03 -7.35
N ASN A 30 -9.36 10.89 -6.91
CA ASN A 30 -10.11 9.96 -6.06
C ASN A 30 -10.55 10.61 -4.75
N ILE A 31 -9.66 11.36 -4.08
CA ILE A 31 -10.00 12.10 -2.87
C ILE A 31 -11.15 13.07 -3.15
N ARG A 32 -11.03 13.90 -4.19
CA ARG A 32 -12.07 14.88 -4.56
C ARG A 32 -13.41 14.21 -4.86
N LEU A 33 -13.41 13.12 -5.63
CA LEU A 33 -14.63 12.40 -6.03
C LEU A 33 -15.31 11.72 -4.83
N LEU A 34 -14.53 10.98 -4.04
CA LEU A 34 -15.05 10.16 -2.94
C LEU A 34 -15.43 10.99 -1.70
N TRP A 35 -14.88 12.20 -1.56
CA TRP A 35 -15.19 13.11 -0.45
C TRP A 35 -16.69 13.35 -0.29
N ARG A 36 -17.42 13.54 -1.40
CA ARG A 36 -18.88 13.75 -1.39
C ARG A 36 -19.65 12.51 -0.95
N THR A 37 -19.12 11.32 -1.20
CA THR A 37 -19.76 10.03 -0.90
C THR A 37 -19.23 9.36 0.36
N ARG A 38 -18.45 10.08 1.20
CA ARG A 38 -17.76 9.57 2.39
C ARG A 38 -18.65 8.93 3.45
N GLN A 39 -19.97 9.13 3.39
CA GLN A 39 -20.93 8.47 4.28
C GLN A 39 -21.07 6.97 3.97
N ASN A 40 -20.68 6.52 2.77
CA ASN A 40 -20.65 5.10 2.44
C ASN A 40 -19.37 4.47 3.01
N PRO A 41 -19.45 3.32 3.72
CA PRO A 41 -18.29 2.68 4.35
C PRO A 41 -17.18 2.34 3.34
N CYS A 42 -17.53 1.69 2.23
CA CYS A 42 -16.58 1.42 1.14
C CYS A 42 -15.90 2.70 0.61
N ALA A 43 -16.67 3.77 0.36
CA ALA A 43 -16.12 5.03 -0.15
C ALA A 43 -15.17 5.69 0.86
N PHE A 44 -15.48 5.61 2.15
CA PHE A 44 -14.60 6.06 3.24
C PHE A 44 -13.28 5.29 3.26
N ILE A 45 -13.31 3.96 3.13
CA ILE A 45 -12.09 3.15 3.09
C ILE A 45 -11.25 3.52 1.85
N PHE A 46 -11.86 3.67 0.66
CA PHE A 46 -11.13 4.11 -0.54
C PHE A 46 -10.57 5.53 -0.44
N LEU A 47 -11.25 6.42 0.27
CA LEU A 47 -10.73 7.75 0.58
C LEU A 47 -9.45 7.64 1.43
N ALA A 48 -9.48 6.83 2.49
CA ALA A 48 -8.32 6.59 3.34
C ALA A 48 -7.15 5.99 2.54
N ILE A 49 -7.40 4.97 1.71
CA ILE A 49 -6.39 4.39 0.81
C ILE A 49 -5.75 5.47 -0.07
N SER A 50 -6.54 6.37 -0.65
CA SER A 50 -6.04 7.41 -1.55
C SER A 50 -5.12 8.40 -0.82
N PHE A 51 -5.46 8.81 0.41
CA PHE A 51 -4.59 9.63 1.25
C PHE A 51 -3.27 8.91 1.59
N ILE A 52 -3.34 7.65 2.00
CA ILE A 52 -2.17 6.86 2.35
C ILE A 52 -1.28 6.64 1.11
N ASN A 53 -1.87 6.40 -0.05
CA ASN A 53 -1.12 6.23 -1.29
C ASN A 53 -0.32 7.49 -1.67
N CYS A 54 -0.82 8.69 -1.39
CA CYS A 54 -0.02 9.91 -1.55
C CYS A 54 1.23 9.89 -0.66
N ILE A 55 1.09 9.44 0.60
CA ILE A 55 2.21 9.30 1.54
C ILE A 55 3.21 8.25 1.03
N VAL A 56 2.71 7.11 0.54
CA VAL A 56 3.55 6.04 -0.05
C VAL A 56 4.34 6.54 -1.25
N LEU A 57 3.68 7.24 -2.18
CA LEU A 57 4.32 7.79 -3.37
C LEU A 57 5.44 8.78 -2.99
N PHE A 58 5.21 9.60 -1.96
CA PHE A 58 6.22 10.53 -1.47
C PHE A 58 7.39 9.81 -0.79
N PHE A 59 7.17 9.00 0.24
CA PHE A 59 8.26 8.42 1.03
C PHE A 59 8.99 7.26 0.35
N ARG A 60 8.35 6.55 -0.60
CA ARG A 60 9.00 5.44 -1.31
C ARG A 60 9.47 5.86 -2.69
N LEU A 61 8.57 6.31 -3.55
CA LEU A 61 8.89 6.51 -4.97
C LEU A 61 9.68 7.79 -5.20
N PHE A 62 9.24 8.92 -4.64
CA PHE A 62 9.94 10.19 -4.81
C PHE A 62 11.35 10.17 -4.19
N ILE A 63 11.50 9.64 -2.96
CA ILE A 63 12.82 9.47 -2.35
C ILE A 63 13.71 8.53 -3.19
N ARG A 64 13.16 7.45 -3.76
CA ARG A 64 13.93 6.54 -4.63
C ARG A 64 14.35 7.21 -5.95
N ILE A 65 13.51 8.03 -6.55
CA ILE A 65 13.87 8.79 -7.76
C ILE A 65 15.00 9.77 -7.46
N LEU A 66 14.94 10.48 -6.33
CA LEU A 66 16.02 11.38 -5.91
C LEU A 66 17.34 10.63 -5.67
N SER A 67 17.27 9.53 -4.92
CA SER A 67 18.42 8.70 -4.56
C SER A 67 19.06 8.03 -5.78
N VAL A 68 18.29 7.25 -6.54
CA VAL A 68 18.80 6.39 -7.61
C VAL A 68 18.88 7.12 -8.94
N GLY A 69 17.91 8.00 -9.24
CA GLY A 69 17.85 8.73 -10.50
C GLY A 69 18.77 9.95 -10.51
N PHE A 70 18.73 10.76 -9.46
CA PHE A 70 19.50 12.02 -9.38
C PHE A 70 20.78 11.93 -8.53
N HIS A 71 21.11 10.74 -8.01
CA HIS A 71 22.26 10.52 -7.11
C HIS A 71 22.22 11.42 -5.85
N LEU A 72 21.02 11.84 -5.44
CA LEU A 72 20.76 12.67 -4.27
C LEU A 72 20.23 11.79 -3.12
N ASP A 73 21.15 11.13 -2.42
CA ASP A 73 20.82 10.27 -1.29
C ASP A 73 20.53 11.05 0.00
N LEU A 74 19.30 11.56 0.14
CA LEU A 74 18.83 12.21 1.37
C LEU A 74 18.88 11.25 2.57
N SER A 75 18.57 9.97 2.35
CA SER A 75 18.55 8.94 3.40
C SER A 75 19.94 8.51 3.86
N SER A 76 21.01 8.70 3.07
CA SER A 76 22.38 8.41 3.52
C SER A 76 23.03 9.61 4.21
N LYS A 77 22.51 10.83 3.97
CA LYS A 77 23.06 12.07 4.52
C LYS A 77 22.39 12.51 5.83
N ASN A 78 21.13 12.14 6.06
CA ASN A 78 20.38 12.58 7.23
C ASN A 78 19.68 11.41 7.94
N LEU A 79 20.05 11.17 9.19
CA LEU A 79 19.52 10.09 10.02
C LEU A 79 17.99 10.20 10.22
N ILE A 80 17.48 11.43 10.35
CA ILE A 80 16.04 11.68 10.51
C ILE A 80 15.30 11.21 9.25
N TRP A 81 15.84 11.50 8.06
CA TRP A 81 15.27 11.05 6.79
C TRP A 81 15.40 9.54 6.59
N CYS A 82 16.52 8.93 6.98
CA CYS A 82 16.68 7.46 7.00
C CYS A 82 15.57 6.79 7.83
N LYS A 83 15.38 7.24 9.07
CA LYS A 83 14.37 6.70 9.99
C LYS A 83 12.94 6.96 9.50
N ALA A 84 12.64 8.18 9.07
CA ALA A 84 11.32 8.56 8.60
C ALA A 84 10.93 7.80 7.32
N SER A 85 11.83 7.70 6.35
CA SER A 85 11.57 6.97 5.11
C SER A 85 11.36 5.47 5.34
N ALA A 86 12.17 4.85 6.22
CA ALA A 86 11.99 3.46 6.60
C ALA A 86 10.65 3.22 7.31
N PHE A 87 10.32 4.04 8.29
CA PHE A 87 9.09 3.91 9.08
C PHE A 87 7.84 4.22 8.25
N PHE A 88 7.72 5.45 7.72
CA PHE A 88 6.53 5.87 6.99
C PHE A 88 6.39 5.14 5.65
N GLY A 89 7.49 4.83 4.97
CA GLY A 89 7.46 4.08 3.73
C GLY A 89 6.87 2.68 3.90
N GLN A 90 7.36 1.91 4.87
CA GLN A 90 6.89 0.54 5.10
C GLN A 90 5.50 0.50 5.74
N ALA A 91 5.28 1.29 6.80
CA ALA A 91 4.00 1.33 7.48
C ALA A 91 2.88 1.78 6.54
N SER A 92 3.08 2.88 5.78
CA SER A 92 2.03 3.40 4.89
C SER A 92 1.70 2.42 3.76
N PHE A 93 2.69 1.68 3.26
CA PHE A 93 2.44 0.67 2.23
C PHE A 93 1.52 -0.45 2.76
N LEU A 94 1.83 -1.01 3.93
CA LEU A 94 1.03 -2.07 4.53
C LEU A 94 -0.34 -1.59 4.99
N ILE A 95 -0.46 -0.36 5.51
CA ILE A 95 -1.76 0.23 5.83
C ILE A 95 -2.59 0.35 4.55
N SER A 96 -2.03 0.84 3.44
CA SER A 96 -2.75 0.93 2.16
C SER A 96 -3.22 -0.45 1.67
N LEU A 97 -2.33 -1.44 1.74
CA LEU A 97 -2.60 -2.82 1.32
C LEU A 97 -3.70 -3.47 2.16
N THR A 98 -3.62 -3.35 3.49
CA THR A 98 -4.63 -3.88 4.41
C THR A 98 -5.96 -3.15 4.31
N CYS A 99 -5.96 -1.82 4.12
CA CYS A 99 -7.19 -1.08 3.81
C CYS A 99 -7.80 -1.53 2.47
N THR A 100 -7.00 -1.86 1.47
CA THR A 100 -7.47 -2.43 0.20
C THR A 100 -8.15 -3.78 0.41
N CYS A 101 -7.56 -4.65 1.25
CA CYS A 101 -8.20 -5.88 1.70
C CYS A 101 -9.52 -5.61 2.44
N LEU A 102 -9.57 -4.66 3.37
CA LEU A 102 -10.80 -4.29 4.07
C LEU A 102 -11.89 -3.78 3.11
N ALA A 103 -11.52 -2.98 2.12
CA ALA A 103 -12.44 -2.51 1.09
C ALA A 103 -13.02 -3.67 0.25
N SER A 104 -12.21 -4.68 -0.04
CA SER A 104 -12.65 -5.89 -0.75
C SER A 104 -13.60 -6.75 0.10
N ILE A 105 -13.37 -6.85 1.41
CA ILE A 105 -14.24 -7.54 2.36
C ILE A 105 -15.57 -6.79 2.49
N ASP A 106 -15.54 -5.46 2.67
CA ASP A 106 -16.75 -4.64 2.74
C ASP A 106 -17.62 -4.81 1.49
N ARG A 107 -16.99 -4.84 0.30
CA ARG A 107 -17.66 -5.14 -0.97
C ARG A 107 -18.32 -6.51 -1.00
N PHE A 108 -17.62 -7.53 -0.52
CA PHE A 108 -18.18 -8.87 -0.39
C PHE A 108 -19.40 -8.87 0.54
N LEU A 109 -19.29 -8.24 1.72
CA LEU A 109 -20.39 -8.15 2.70
C LEU A 109 -21.63 -7.45 2.13
N VAL A 110 -21.44 -6.37 1.35
CA VAL A 110 -22.56 -5.69 0.65
C VAL A 110 -23.17 -6.56 -0.44
N SER A 111 -22.37 -7.41 -1.10
CA SER A 111 -22.85 -8.31 -2.15
C SER A 111 -23.64 -9.51 -1.60
N CYS A 112 -23.52 -9.82 -0.31
CA CYS A 112 -24.21 -10.94 0.32
C CYS A 112 -25.74 -10.73 0.37
N ARG A 113 -26.49 -11.82 0.11
CA ARG A 113 -27.97 -11.79 0.14
C ARG A 113 -28.54 -11.70 1.56
N GLN A 114 -27.82 -12.24 2.55
CA GLN A 114 -28.29 -12.23 3.94
C GLN A 114 -28.07 -10.87 4.60
N GLU A 115 -29.12 -10.32 5.22
CA GLU A 115 -29.06 -9.01 5.85
C GLU A 115 -28.06 -8.93 7.00
N LYS A 116 -27.82 -10.04 7.71
CA LYS A 116 -26.84 -10.13 8.80
C LYS A 116 -25.45 -9.69 8.35
N TYR A 117 -25.00 -10.14 7.17
CA TYR A 117 -23.69 -9.76 6.62
C TYR A 117 -23.68 -8.34 6.08
N ARG A 118 -24.78 -7.89 5.44
CA ARG A 118 -24.88 -6.50 4.95
C ARG A 118 -24.86 -5.48 6.09
N LYS A 119 -25.41 -5.84 7.26
CA LYS A 119 -25.38 -5.01 8.48
C LYS A 119 -23.97 -4.80 9.05
N LEU A 120 -22.96 -5.59 8.64
CA LEU A 120 -21.57 -5.38 9.04
C LEU A 120 -20.88 -4.28 8.21
N SER A 121 -21.38 -3.99 7.01
CA SER A 121 -20.94 -2.85 6.19
C SER A 121 -21.57 -1.55 6.71
N ARG A 122 -21.17 -1.12 7.91
CA ARG A 122 -21.55 0.17 8.51
C ARG A 122 -20.37 1.12 8.53
N LEU A 123 -20.65 2.41 8.39
CA LEU A 123 -19.63 3.45 8.43
C LEU A 123 -18.83 3.42 9.74
N SER A 124 -19.49 3.24 10.89
CA SER A 124 -18.80 3.15 12.19
C SER A 124 -17.78 2.00 12.24
N ILE A 125 -18.15 0.82 11.72
CA ILE A 125 -17.26 -0.34 11.65
C ILE A 125 -16.08 -0.06 10.71
N ALA A 126 -16.33 0.56 9.56
CA ALA A 126 -15.28 0.94 8.62
C ALA A 126 -14.29 1.95 9.24
N ILE A 127 -14.78 2.95 9.97
CA ILE A 127 -13.94 3.94 10.67
C ILE A 127 -13.05 3.24 11.71
N TRP A 128 -13.64 2.41 12.58
CA TRP A 128 -12.88 1.67 13.59
C TRP A 128 -11.87 0.71 12.96
N ALA A 129 -12.24 0.01 11.88
CA ALA A 129 -11.33 -0.89 11.18
C ALA A 129 -10.11 -0.14 10.61
N VAL A 130 -10.32 1.03 10.00
CA VAL A 130 -9.21 1.87 9.50
C VAL A 130 -8.34 2.35 10.65
N ILE A 131 -8.92 2.89 11.72
CA ILE A 131 -8.17 3.38 12.89
C ILE A 131 -7.32 2.26 13.52
N LEU A 132 -7.91 1.09 13.75
CA LEU A 132 -7.20 -0.07 14.30
C LEU A 132 -6.07 -0.53 13.38
N THR A 133 -6.28 -0.49 12.06
CA THR A 133 -5.25 -0.82 11.06
C THR A 133 -4.07 0.15 11.15
N PHE A 134 -4.33 1.45 11.25
CA PHE A 134 -3.28 2.45 11.45
C PHE A 134 -2.50 2.21 12.74
N ILE A 135 -3.20 2.07 13.87
CA ILE A 135 -2.55 1.88 15.18
C ILE A 135 -1.70 0.60 15.18
N PHE A 136 -2.25 -0.51 14.68
CA PHE A 136 -1.57 -1.80 14.61
C PHE A 136 -0.26 -1.71 13.82
N TRP A 137 -0.30 -1.19 12.59
CA TRP A 137 0.90 -1.12 11.76
C TRP A 137 1.89 -0.08 12.28
N LEU A 138 1.44 1.10 12.72
CA LEU A 138 2.34 2.10 13.30
C LEU A 138 3.08 1.54 14.51
N ALA A 139 2.39 0.80 15.39
CA ALA A 139 3.01 0.15 16.55
C ALA A 139 4.02 -0.93 16.13
N LEU A 140 3.67 -1.77 15.16
CA LEU A 140 4.54 -2.85 14.67
C LEU A 140 5.83 -2.32 14.03
N PHE A 141 5.78 -1.14 13.40
CA PHE A 141 6.94 -0.53 12.75
C PHE A 141 7.78 0.36 13.65
N ILE A 142 7.42 0.59 14.93
CA ILE A 142 8.26 1.34 15.88
C ILE A 142 9.71 0.83 15.94
N PRO A 143 9.98 -0.50 15.97
CA PRO A 143 11.36 -1.01 15.99
C PRO A 143 12.20 -0.61 14.77
N PHE A 144 11.59 -0.21 13.65
CA PHE A 144 12.34 0.28 12.50
C PHE A 144 12.97 1.64 12.75
N VAL A 145 12.34 2.49 13.56
CA VAL A 145 12.86 3.82 13.92
C VAL A 145 14.08 3.70 14.84
N THR A 146 14.10 2.70 15.71
CA THR A 146 15.19 2.49 16.66
C THR A 146 16.40 1.82 16.00
N ASN A 147 16.16 0.83 15.14
CA ASN A 147 17.22 0.03 14.51
C ASN A 147 17.74 0.58 13.17
N ALA A 148 17.06 1.55 12.54
CA ALA A 148 17.59 2.18 11.33
C ALA A 148 18.75 3.12 11.66
N GLN A 149 19.92 2.85 11.06
CA GLN A 149 21.13 3.65 11.22
C GLN A 149 21.81 3.88 9.86
N ILE A 150 22.61 4.93 9.79
CA ILE A 150 23.46 5.20 8.64
C ILE A 150 24.79 4.50 8.91
N VAL A 151 25.15 3.55 8.07
CA VAL A 151 26.41 2.82 8.16
C VAL A 151 27.19 3.00 6.87
N GLN A 152 28.50 3.18 7.03
CA GLN A 152 29.42 3.17 5.91
C GLN A 152 29.70 1.71 5.51
N ASN A 153 29.43 1.38 4.26
CA ASN A 153 29.73 0.07 3.73
C ASN A 153 31.25 -0.08 3.56
N ALA A 154 31.84 -1.06 4.27
CA ALA A 154 33.28 -1.29 4.30
C ALA A 154 33.91 -1.57 2.92
N PHE A 155 33.13 -2.11 1.97
CA PHE A 155 33.63 -2.47 0.64
C PHE A 155 33.52 -1.34 -0.38
N THR A 156 32.55 -0.44 -0.23
CA THR A 156 32.27 0.61 -1.23
C THR A 156 32.57 2.02 -0.72
N GLY A 157 32.80 2.18 0.59
CA GLY A 157 32.99 3.48 1.23
C GLY A 157 31.73 4.34 1.28
N LEU A 158 30.61 3.86 0.70
CA LEU A 158 29.35 4.58 0.60
C LEU A 158 28.53 4.48 1.89
N PHE A 159 27.91 5.59 2.28
CA PHE A 159 26.94 5.62 3.36
C PHE A 159 25.60 5.08 2.89
N SER A 160 25.02 4.15 3.65
CA SER A 160 23.72 3.56 3.36
C SER A 160 22.87 3.49 4.63
N CYS A 161 21.57 3.70 4.45
CA CYS A 161 20.58 3.54 5.53
C CYS A 161 20.25 2.06 5.63
N ILE A 162 20.75 1.38 6.66
CA ILE A 162 20.54 -0.04 6.90
C ILE A 162 19.95 -0.28 8.29
N TYR A 163 19.27 -1.42 8.44
CA TYR A 163 18.81 -1.87 9.75
C TYR A 163 19.97 -2.53 10.47
N VAL A 164 20.49 -1.86 11.49
CA VAL A 164 21.58 -2.35 12.33
C VAL A 164 20.98 -2.89 13.61
N GLY A 165 21.31 -4.12 13.98
CA GLY A 165 20.80 -4.74 15.18
C GLY A 165 20.76 -6.26 15.10
N ASN A 166 19.76 -6.85 15.74
CA ASN A 166 19.61 -8.30 15.90
C ASN A 166 19.42 -8.99 14.54
N GLN A 167 20.36 -9.87 14.15
CA GLN A 167 20.27 -10.66 12.92
C GLN A 167 18.96 -11.47 12.83
N ALA A 168 18.41 -11.88 13.97
CA ALA A 168 17.10 -12.55 14.02
C ALA A 168 15.97 -11.64 13.51
N PHE A 169 16.03 -10.33 13.77
CA PHE A 169 15.05 -9.36 13.27
C PHE A 169 15.15 -9.21 11.75
N VAL A 170 16.36 -9.10 11.20
CA VAL A 170 16.58 -9.02 9.75
C VAL A 170 16.10 -10.30 9.05
N ASN A 171 16.38 -11.47 9.63
CA ASN A 171 15.91 -12.76 9.11
C ASN A 171 14.39 -12.87 9.17
N TYR A 172 13.77 -12.49 10.30
CA TYR A 172 12.30 -12.46 10.44
C TYR A 172 11.67 -11.54 9.38
N GLN A 173 12.24 -10.35 9.16
CA GLN A 173 11.72 -9.43 8.16
C GLN A 173 11.83 -9.98 6.73
N THR A 174 13.00 -10.52 6.38
CA THR A 174 13.30 -10.97 5.01
C THR A 174 12.55 -12.25 4.65
N TYR A 175 12.55 -13.25 5.54
CA TYR A 175 12.02 -14.58 5.24
C TYR A 175 10.56 -14.77 5.63
N PHE A 176 10.05 -13.99 6.59
CA PHE A 176 8.67 -14.13 7.07
C PHE A 176 7.83 -12.89 6.78
N ALA A 177 8.19 -11.74 7.33
CA ALA A 177 7.34 -10.55 7.28
C ALA A 177 7.09 -10.07 5.85
N PHE A 178 8.14 -10.00 5.03
CA PHE A 178 8.04 -9.55 3.65
C PHE A 178 7.15 -10.46 2.78
N PRO A 179 7.45 -11.77 2.61
CA PRO A 179 6.63 -12.63 1.76
C PRO A 179 5.20 -12.83 2.29
N VAL A 180 5.01 -12.90 3.62
CA VAL A 180 3.70 -13.14 4.21
C VAL A 180 2.83 -11.88 4.20
N TYR A 181 3.30 -10.76 4.75
CA TYR A 181 2.48 -9.55 4.89
C TYR A 181 2.32 -8.78 3.59
N TYR A 182 3.33 -8.76 2.72
CA TYR A 182 3.27 -7.99 1.48
C TYR A 182 2.71 -8.82 0.32
N GLY A 183 2.93 -10.14 0.32
CA GLY A 183 2.54 -11.03 -0.78
C GLY A 183 1.35 -11.92 -0.45
N LEU A 184 1.58 -12.96 0.35
CA LEU A 184 0.67 -14.10 0.47
C LEU A 184 -0.69 -13.73 1.10
N LEU A 185 -0.67 -13.04 2.25
CA LEU A 185 -1.86 -12.67 2.99
C LEU A 185 -2.78 -11.72 2.20
N PRO A 186 -2.32 -10.59 1.66
CA PRO A 186 -3.18 -9.68 0.90
C PRO A 186 -3.67 -10.32 -0.40
N SER A 187 -2.82 -11.07 -1.12
CA SER A 187 -3.20 -11.70 -2.39
C SER A 187 -4.30 -12.75 -2.19
N THR A 188 -4.19 -13.58 -1.15
CA THR A 188 -5.22 -14.60 -0.83
C THR A 188 -6.54 -13.95 -0.45
N ILE A 189 -6.53 -12.92 0.42
CA ILE A 189 -7.74 -12.20 0.83
C ILE A 189 -8.42 -11.55 -0.37
N LEU A 190 -7.67 -10.82 -1.21
CA LEU A 190 -8.20 -10.13 -2.39
C LEU A 190 -8.76 -11.12 -3.42
N THR A 191 -8.10 -12.25 -3.61
CA THR A 191 -8.56 -13.29 -4.55
C THR A 191 -9.86 -13.93 -4.06
N ILE A 192 -9.91 -14.36 -2.80
CA ILE A 192 -11.10 -15.03 -2.24
C ILE A 192 -12.28 -14.05 -2.23
N THR A 193 -12.11 -12.86 -1.65
CA THR A 193 -13.19 -11.86 -1.57
C THR A 193 -13.60 -11.34 -2.94
N GLY A 194 -12.66 -11.18 -3.88
CA GLY A 194 -12.93 -10.78 -5.26
C GLY A 194 -13.76 -11.82 -6.01
N LEU A 195 -13.38 -13.10 -5.93
CA LEU A 195 -14.13 -14.20 -6.55
C LEU A 195 -15.54 -14.35 -5.96
N LEU A 196 -15.65 -14.27 -4.63
CA LEU A 196 -16.94 -14.34 -3.94
C LEU A 196 -17.85 -13.15 -4.33
N THR A 197 -17.30 -11.93 -4.38
CA THR A 197 -18.03 -10.74 -4.82
C THR A 197 -18.48 -10.87 -6.28
N TYR A 198 -17.64 -11.40 -7.16
CA TYR A 198 -17.99 -11.61 -8.56
C TYR A 198 -19.15 -12.62 -8.72
N ARG A 199 -19.09 -13.74 -7.98
CA ARG A 199 -20.17 -14.74 -7.97
C ARG A 199 -21.49 -14.17 -7.44
N ASN A 200 -21.44 -13.37 -6.38
CA ASN A 200 -22.64 -12.77 -5.77
C ASN A 200 -23.24 -11.66 -6.64
N THR A 201 -22.42 -10.80 -7.22
CA THR A 201 -22.90 -9.67 -8.06
C THR A 201 -23.59 -10.14 -9.34
N ASN A 202 -23.21 -11.29 -9.90
CA ASN A 202 -23.93 -11.88 -11.02
C ASN A 202 -25.36 -12.30 -10.64
N LYS A 203 -25.59 -12.69 -9.37
CA LYS A 203 -26.89 -13.14 -8.85
C LYS A 203 -27.74 -12.01 -8.25
N LEU A 204 -27.18 -10.82 -8.03
CA LEU A 204 -27.90 -9.69 -7.47
C LEU A 204 -28.78 -8.99 -8.54
N GLN A 205 -30.07 -8.84 -8.20
CA GLN A 205 -31.08 -8.02 -8.88
C GLN A 205 -31.06 -6.54 -8.42
N THR A 206 -29.93 -6.02 -7.94
CA THR A 206 -29.81 -4.61 -7.57
C THR A 206 -29.71 -3.70 -8.79
N GLY A 207 -30.17 -2.45 -8.66
CA GLY A 207 -30.24 -1.46 -9.73
C GLY A 207 -28.96 -1.37 -10.58
N ARG A 208 -29.14 -1.25 -11.90
CA ARG A 208 -28.10 -1.33 -12.95
C ARG A 208 -26.86 -0.47 -12.65
N GLN A 209 -27.04 0.74 -12.12
CA GLN A 209 -25.95 1.64 -11.75
C GLN A 209 -25.07 1.12 -10.60
N ARG A 210 -25.67 0.62 -9.50
CA ARG A 210 -24.90 0.06 -8.37
C ARG A 210 -24.11 -1.17 -8.79
N LYS A 211 -24.68 -2.00 -9.67
CA LYS A 211 -24.02 -3.18 -10.24
C LYS A 211 -22.82 -2.80 -11.11
N LEU A 212 -22.94 -1.74 -11.92
CA LEU A 212 -21.83 -1.24 -12.76
C LEU A 212 -20.68 -0.68 -11.93
N VAL A 213 -20.98 0.16 -10.93
CA VAL A 213 -19.97 0.74 -10.02
C VAL A 213 -19.24 -0.36 -9.24
N GLN A 214 -19.96 -1.35 -8.70
CA GLN A 214 -19.33 -2.48 -8.03
C GLN A 214 -18.47 -3.32 -8.97
N ARG A 215 -18.95 -3.59 -10.20
CA ARG A 215 -18.15 -4.31 -11.21
C ARG A 215 -16.86 -3.57 -11.58
N GLN A 216 -16.94 -2.26 -11.83
CA GLN A 216 -15.76 -1.45 -12.16
C GLN A 216 -14.72 -1.49 -11.05
N LEU A 217 -15.17 -1.33 -9.81
CA LEU A 217 -14.26 -1.31 -8.69
C LEU A 217 -13.77 -2.71 -8.28
N THR A 218 -14.53 -3.78 -8.55
CA THR A 218 -14.03 -5.17 -8.42
C THR A 218 -12.98 -5.46 -9.49
N LYS A 219 -13.18 -5.00 -10.73
CA LYS A 219 -12.16 -5.09 -11.79
C LYS A 219 -10.88 -4.35 -11.38
N MET A 220 -11.00 -3.16 -10.78
CA MET A 220 -9.85 -2.41 -10.27
C MET A 220 -9.07 -3.21 -9.23
N MET A 221 -9.74 -3.87 -8.28
CA MET A 221 -9.08 -4.71 -7.27
C MET A 221 -8.43 -5.97 -7.87
N LEU A 222 -9.06 -6.61 -8.87
CA LEU A 222 -8.47 -7.77 -9.54
C LEU A 222 -7.21 -7.42 -10.32
N ILE A 223 -7.14 -6.23 -10.93
CA ILE A 223 -5.94 -5.72 -11.61
C ILE A 223 -4.80 -5.43 -10.61
N GLN A 224 -5.13 -5.08 -9.36
CA GLN A 224 -4.11 -4.83 -8.34
C GLN A 224 -3.36 -6.11 -7.93
N ILE A 225 -3.96 -7.30 -8.05
CA ILE A 225 -3.35 -8.58 -7.65
C ILE A 225 -2.04 -8.87 -8.40
N PRO A 226 -1.98 -8.88 -9.76
CA PRO A 226 -0.72 -9.11 -10.46
C PRO A 226 0.30 -8.01 -10.16
N ILE A 227 -0.13 -6.75 -10.00
CA ILE A 227 0.78 -5.64 -9.66
C ILE A 227 1.42 -5.88 -8.28
N ILE A 228 0.65 -6.32 -7.29
CA ILE A 228 1.17 -6.64 -5.96
C ILE A 228 2.18 -7.78 -6.06
N LEU A 229 1.85 -8.87 -6.76
CA LEU A 229 2.74 -10.03 -6.95
C LEU A 229 4.04 -9.69 -7.71
N PHE A 230 4.01 -8.78 -8.68
CA PHE A 230 5.20 -8.31 -9.38
C PHE A 230 6.00 -7.26 -8.58
N SER A 231 5.38 -6.61 -7.60
CA SER A 231 6.01 -5.56 -6.78
C SER A 231 6.71 -6.08 -5.52
N THR A 232 6.35 -7.30 -5.08
CA THR A 232 6.97 -8.05 -3.97
C THR A 232 8.04 -8.99 -4.50
#